data_AF-A0AA39HWX9-F1
#
_entry.id   AF-A0AA39HWX9-F1
#
_cell.length_a   1.000
_cell.length_b   1.000
_cell.length_c   1.000
_cell.angle_alpha   90.00
_cell.angle_beta   90.00
_cell.angle_gamma   90.00
#
_symmetry.space_group_name_H-M   'P 1'
#
loop_
_entity.id
_entity.type
_entity.pdbx_description
1 polymer ?
#
loop_
_entity_poly.entity_id
_entity_poly.type
_entity_poly.pdbx_seq_one_letter_code
_entity_poly.pdbx_strand_id
1 'polypeptide(L)'
;MAGNATDTEYSRFVDTIQLLSYWLQYPAFTVNLILIFLSFHYVKPCLARTFVLHISIPSFFCSSYRILRYIFREQITNLYDNLTVHLLDYLAHTMALFPAITLYEIQATLIVLLTYFCYSHPLKYRKIFSPRKIFATFLIGDFFALLAAINVFFERTYLHFNYNTVILKAQIIVRLTVTYGLLILMFVFYFKVN
;
A
#
# COMPACT_ATOMS: atom_id res chain seq x y z
N MET A 1 -12.22 -18.30 -39.38
CA MET A 1 -13.21 -17.51 -38.58
C MET A 1 -13.53 -18.25 -37.28
N ALA A 2 -12.53 -18.50 -36.42
CA ALA A 2 -12.69 -19.18 -35.13
C ALA A 2 -12.24 -18.33 -33.92
N GLY A 3 -11.89 -17.05 -34.14
CA GLY A 3 -11.37 -16.15 -33.10
C GLY A 3 -12.45 -15.51 -32.20
N ASN A 4 -13.71 -15.46 -32.62
CA ASN A 4 -14.73 -14.68 -31.88
C ASN A 4 -15.26 -15.35 -30.60
N ALA A 5 -15.17 -16.68 -30.48
CA ALA A 5 -15.74 -17.41 -29.34
C ALA A 5 -14.82 -17.34 -28.10
N THR A 6 -13.51 -17.43 -28.30
CA THR A 6 -12.52 -17.35 -27.22
C THR A 6 -12.40 -15.94 -26.64
N ASP A 7 -12.53 -14.91 -27.49
CA ASP A 7 -12.42 -13.51 -27.07
C ASP A 7 -13.64 -13.07 -26.23
N THR A 8 -14.84 -13.62 -26.54
CA THR A 8 -16.06 -13.34 -25.79
C THR A 8 -16.09 -14.03 -24.42
N GLU A 9 -15.58 -15.25 -24.30
CA GLU A 9 -15.42 -15.92 -23.00
C GLU A 9 -14.39 -15.22 -22.12
N TYR A 10 -13.25 -14.81 -22.68
CA TYR A 10 -12.23 -14.07 -21.96
C TYR A 10 -12.74 -12.73 -21.42
N SER A 11 -13.47 -11.96 -22.24
CA SER A 11 -14.07 -10.69 -21.80
C SER A 11 -15.02 -10.89 -20.62
N ARG A 12 -15.92 -11.88 -20.69
CA ARG A 12 -16.86 -12.18 -19.60
C ARG A 12 -16.15 -12.57 -18.31
N PHE A 13 -15.07 -13.32 -18.41
CA PHE A 13 -14.26 -13.70 -17.26
C PHE A 13 -13.62 -12.48 -16.58
N VAL A 14 -13.01 -11.58 -17.37
CA VAL A 14 -12.42 -10.34 -16.86
C VAL A 14 -13.46 -9.45 -16.18
N ASP A 15 -14.64 -9.29 -16.79
CA ASP A 15 -15.73 -8.49 -16.23
C ASP A 15 -16.24 -9.07 -14.90
N THR A 16 -16.33 -10.40 -14.81
CA THR A 16 -16.74 -11.10 -13.58
C THR A 16 -15.73 -10.86 -12.45
N ILE A 17 -14.42 -10.93 -12.75
CA ILE A 17 -13.37 -10.64 -11.77
C ILE A 17 -13.42 -9.17 -11.34
N GLN A 18 -13.64 -8.23 -12.25
CA GLN A 18 -13.75 -6.81 -11.93
C GLN A 18 -14.95 -6.55 -11.01
N LEU A 19 -16.09 -7.16 -11.31
CA LEU A 19 -17.30 -7.04 -10.49
C LEU A 19 -17.08 -7.62 -9.09
N LEU A 20 -16.48 -8.82 -8.99
CA LEU A 20 -16.15 -9.43 -7.71
C LEU A 20 -15.18 -8.56 -6.89
N SER A 21 -14.12 -8.07 -7.53
CA SER A 21 -13.13 -7.18 -6.91
C SER A 21 -13.76 -5.90 -6.36
N TYR A 22 -14.75 -5.35 -7.07
CA TYR A 22 -15.53 -4.21 -6.64
C TYR A 22 -16.40 -4.52 -5.41
N TRP A 23 -17.16 -5.61 -5.42
CA TRP A 23 -17.99 -6.01 -4.28
C TRP A 23 -17.17 -6.28 -3.02
N LEU A 24 -15.96 -6.84 -3.17
CA LEU A 24 -15.03 -7.06 -2.06
C LEU A 24 -14.51 -5.76 -1.41
N GLN A 25 -14.67 -4.60 -2.06
CA GLN A 25 -14.26 -3.32 -1.45
C GLN A 25 -15.22 -2.84 -0.36
N TYR A 26 -16.51 -3.16 -0.41
CA TYR A 26 -17.50 -2.69 0.56
C TYR A 26 -17.26 -3.23 1.98
N PRO A 27 -17.01 -4.54 2.17
CA PRO A 27 -16.61 -5.06 3.48
C PRO A 27 -15.32 -4.41 3.98
N ALA A 28 -14.31 -4.27 3.12
CA ALA A 28 -13.03 -3.65 3.48
C ALA A 28 -13.22 -2.19 3.94
N PHE A 29 -14.00 -1.40 3.19
CA PHE A 29 -14.35 -0.03 3.53
C PHE A 29 -15.02 0.05 4.92
N THR A 30 -16.04 -0.79 5.13
CA THR A 30 -16.83 -0.79 6.36
C THR A 30 -16.00 -1.21 7.57
N VAL A 31 -15.20 -2.28 7.44
CA VAL A 31 -14.32 -2.75 8.51
C VAL A 31 -13.29 -1.70 8.87
N ASN A 32 -12.63 -1.08 7.89
CA ASN A 32 -11.65 -0.04 8.16
C ASN A 32 -12.28 1.19 8.83
N LEU A 33 -13.47 1.62 8.39
CA LEU A 33 -14.20 2.72 9.01
C LEU A 33 -14.53 2.44 10.48
N ILE A 34 -15.02 1.22 10.78
CA ILE A 34 -15.30 0.78 12.15
C ILE A 34 -14.01 0.75 12.98
N LEU A 35 -12.92 0.21 12.45
CA LEU A 35 -11.63 0.17 13.16
C LEU A 35 -11.11 1.57 13.50
N ILE A 36 -11.21 2.51 12.56
CA ILE A 36 -10.85 3.92 12.77
C ILE A 36 -11.73 4.53 13.87
N PHE A 37 -13.06 4.36 13.75
CA PHE A 37 -14.01 4.88 14.72
C PHE A 37 -13.78 4.33 16.13
N LEU A 38 -13.64 3.01 16.27
CA LEU A 38 -13.37 2.34 17.54
C LEU A 38 -12.03 2.80 18.15
N SER A 39 -11.00 2.92 17.31
CA SER A 39 -9.68 3.37 17.74
C SER A 39 -9.73 4.79 18.31
N PHE A 40 -10.47 5.72 17.68
CA PHE A 40 -10.56 7.09 18.19
C PHE A 40 -11.44 7.23 19.44
N HIS A 41 -12.58 6.55 19.50
CA HIS A 41 -13.54 6.76 20.58
C HIS A 41 -13.34 5.87 21.81
N TYR A 42 -12.94 4.61 21.62
CA TYR A 42 -12.98 3.62 22.71
C TYR A 42 -11.59 3.18 23.19
N VAL A 43 -10.57 3.24 22.33
CA VAL A 43 -9.24 2.71 22.65
C VAL A 43 -8.32 3.82 23.16
N LYS A 44 -7.79 3.64 24.38
CA LYS A 44 -6.77 4.54 24.96
C LYS A 44 -5.49 4.56 24.09
N PRO A 45 -4.72 5.65 24.08
CA PRO A 45 -3.46 5.72 23.35
C PRO A 45 -2.49 4.60 23.72
N CYS A 46 -2.32 3.63 22.83
CA CYS A 46 -1.40 2.52 22.96
C CYS A 46 -0.79 2.16 21.60
N LEU A 47 0.28 1.37 21.62
CA LEU A 47 0.99 0.96 20.42
C LEU A 47 0.08 0.22 19.41
N ALA A 48 -0.76 -0.69 19.91
CA ALA A 48 -1.70 -1.45 19.08
C ALA A 48 -2.70 -0.53 18.36
N ARG A 49 -3.20 0.50 19.05
CA ARG A 49 -4.10 1.50 18.45
C ARG A 49 -3.42 2.27 17.33
N THR A 50 -2.19 2.73 17.56
CA THR A 50 -1.42 3.45 16.53
C THR A 50 -1.22 2.56 15.30
N PHE A 51 -0.83 1.30 15.51
CA PHE A 51 -0.67 0.34 14.42
C PHE A 51 -1.97 0.12 13.62
N VAL A 52 -3.08 -0.15 14.31
CA VAL A 52 -4.38 -0.36 13.66
C VAL A 52 -4.78 0.87 12.85
N LEU A 53 -4.58 2.08 13.38
CA LEU A 53 -4.86 3.32 12.65
C LEU A 53 -3.97 3.50 11.41
N HIS A 54 -2.67 3.21 11.52
CA HIS A 54 -1.73 3.33 10.41
C HIS A 54 -2.01 2.36 9.25
N ILE A 55 -2.64 1.21 9.51
CA ILE A 55 -3.09 0.29 8.44
C ILE A 55 -4.49 0.63 7.94
N SER A 56 -5.42 0.88 8.86
CA SER A 56 -6.83 1.09 8.50
C SER A 56 -7.07 2.39 7.74
N ILE A 57 -6.33 3.45 8.03
CA ILE A 57 -6.49 4.74 7.34
C ILE A 57 -6.10 4.62 5.84
N PRO A 58 -4.89 4.16 5.46
CA PRO A 58 -4.56 3.94 4.05
C PRO A 58 -5.47 2.92 3.37
N SER A 59 -5.86 1.85 4.07
CA SER A 59 -6.77 0.84 3.52
C SER A 59 -8.18 1.40 3.28
N PHE A 60 -8.67 2.27 4.16
CA PHE A 60 -9.90 3.03 3.98
C PHE A 60 -9.82 3.92 2.73
N PHE A 61 -8.74 4.70 2.57
CA PHE A 61 -8.57 5.53 1.37
C PHE A 61 -8.49 4.70 0.09
N CYS A 62 -7.79 3.56 0.12
CA CYS A 62 -7.67 2.65 -1.03
C CYS A 62 -9.03 2.08 -1.45
N SER A 63 -9.81 1.54 -0.50
CA SER A 63 -11.16 1.02 -0.76
C SER A 63 -12.11 2.11 -1.24
N SER A 64 -12.07 3.29 -0.62
CA SER A 64 -12.84 4.47 -1.03
C SER A 64 -12.52 4.87 -2.48
N TYR A 65 -11.23 4.98 -2.82
CA TYR A 65 -10.78 5.31 -4.16
C TYR A 65 -11.26 4.28 -5.18
N ARG A 66 -11.18 2.98 -4.88
CA ARG A 66 -11.65 1.93 -5.79
C ARG A 66 -13.17 2.01 -6.05
N ILE A 67 -13.96 2.25 -5.00
CA ILE A 67 -15.41 2.43 -5.13
C ILE A 67 -15.71 3.66 -5.99
N LEU A 68 -15.09 4.80 -5.69
CA LEU A 68 -15.27 6.04 -6.45
C LEU A 68 -14.85 5.89 -7.91
N ARG A 69 -13.69 5.29 -8.18
CA ARG A 69 -13.20 5.07 -9.55
C ARG A 69 -14.13 4.17 -10.36
N TYR A 70 -14.77 3.19 -9.72
CA TYR A 70 -15.76 2.35 -10.39
C TYR A 70 -17.04 3.15 -10.71
N ILE A 71 -17.55 3.93 -9.76
CA ILE A 71 -18.74 4.79 -9.95
C ILE A 71 -18.51 5.81 -11.07
N PHE A 72 -17.33 6.41 -11.12
CA PHE A 72 -16.98 7.42 -12.11
C PHE A 72 -16.31 6.85 -13.37
N ARG A 73 -16.32 5.53 -13.56
CA ARG A 73 -15.55 4.86 -14.63
C ARG A 73 -15.90 5.41 -16.01
N GLU A 74 -17.18 5.61 -16.31
CA GLU A 74 -17.62 6.11 -17.61
C GLU A 74 -17.13 7.54 -17.86
N GLN A 75 -17.27 8.42 -16.87
CA GLN A 75 -16.83 9.82 -16.97
C GLN A 75 -15.31 9.91 -17.15
N ILE A 76 -14.54 9.09 -16.42
CA ILE A 76 -13.10 9.05 -16.56
C ILE A 76 -12.75 8.53 -17.96
N THR A 77 -13.37 7.42 -18.40
CA THR A 77 -13.12 6.79 -19.72
C THR A 77 -13.39 7.75 -20.88
N ASN A 78 -14.44 8.57 -20.80
CA ASN A 78 -14.74 9.57 -21.81
C ASN A 78 -13.69 10.69 -21.91
N LEU A 79 -12.82 10.83 -20.91
CA LEU A 79 -11.75 11.83 -20.86
C LEU A 79 -10.36 11.23 -21.14
N TYR A 80 -10.26 9.92 -21.44
CA TYR A 80 -8.96 9.22 -21.63
C TYR A 80 -8.17 9.68 -22.85
N ASP A 81 -8.82 10.32 -23.83
CA ASP A 81 -8.12 10.89 -25.00
C ASP A 81 -7.17 12.02 -24.61
N ASN A 82 -7.32 12.59 -23.41
CA ASN A 82 -6.40 13.58 -22.87
C ASN A 82 -5.28 12.91 -22.05
N LEU A 83 -4.05 12.97 -22.57
CA LEU A 83 -2.85 12.47 -21.91
C LEU A 83 -2.69 12.95 -20.46
N THR A 84 -3.05 14.20 -20.17
CA THR A 84 -2.95 14.76 -18.82
C THR A 84 -3.92 14.08 -17.85
N VAL A 85 -5.16 13.80 -18.29
CA VAL A 85 -6.15 13.08 -17.48
C VAL A 85 -5.70 11.65 -17.25
N HIS A 86 -5.15 11.00 -18.27
CA HIS A 86 -4.61 9.65 -18.17
C HIS A 86 -3.46 9.55 -17.15
N LEU A 87 -2.49 10.47 -17.20
CA LEU A 87 -1.39 10.53 -16.24
C LEU A 87 -1.88 10.83 -14.82
N LEU A 88 -2.88 11.71 -14.68
CA LEU A 88 -3.46 12.03 -13.37
C LEU A 88 -4.21 10.84 -12.76
N ASP A 89 -4.99 10.09 -13.55
CA ASP A 89 -5.64 8.87 -13.06
C ASP A 89 -4.61 7.81 -12.67
N TYR A 90 -3.53 7.65 -13.44
CA TYR A 90 -2.44 6.75 -13.04
C TYR A 90 -1.74 7.17 -11.76
N LEU A 91 -1.51 8.47 -11.57
CA LEU A 91 -0.92 9.00 -10.35
C LEU A 91 -1.85 8.71 -9.16
N ALA A 92 -3.13 9.06 -9.29
CA ALA A 92 -4.14 8.81 -8.26
C ALA A 92 -4.25 7.32 -7.93
N HIS A 93 -4.27 6.46 -8.95
CA HIS A 93 -4.32 5.01 -8.80
C HIS A 93 -3.11 4.49 -8.05
N THR A 94 -1.92 4.94 -8.43
CA THR A 94 -0.68 4.48 -7.81
C THR A 94 -0.57 4.95 -6.36
N MET A 95 -0.91 6.21 -6.10
CA MET A 95 -0.88 6.81 -4.76
C MET A 95 -1.95 6.24 -3.81
N ALA A 96 -3.10 5.80 -4.32
CA ALA A 96 -4.13 5.18 -3.50
C ALA A 96 -3.80 3.72 -3.13
N LEU A 97 -3.15 2.99 -4.03
CA LEU A 97 -2.94 1.54 -3.88
C LEU A 97 -1.59 1.16 -3.28
N PHE A 98 -0.50 1.70 -3.83
CA PHE A 98 0.84 1.23 -3.48
C PHE A 98 1.23 1.57 -2.04
N PRO A 99 0.98 2.78 -1.52
CA PRO A 99 1.28 3.07 -0.12
C PRO A 99 0.56 2.11 0.83
N ALA A 100 -0.72 1.81 0.60
CA ALA A 100 -1.47 0.91 1.46
C ALA A 100 -0.90 -0.52 1.48
N ILE A 101 -0.50 -1.04 0.31
CA ILE A 101 0.12 -2.38 0.19
C ILE A 101 1.48 -2.41 0.88
N THR A 102 2.35 -1.46 0.54
CA THR A 102 3.71 -1.39 1.09
C THR A 102 3.70 -1.14 2.60
N LEU A 103 2.77 -0.32 3.09
CA LEU A 103 2.58 -0.11 4.51
C LEU A 103 2.12 -1.37 5.23
N TYR A 104 1.19 -2.12 4.65
CA TYR A 104 0.76 -3.37 5.23
C TYR A 104 1.95 -4.33 5.43
N GLU A 105 2.80 -4.50 4.43
CA GLU A 105 3.98 -5.38 4.50
C GLU A 105 5.00 -4.90 5.55
N ILE A 106 5.39 -3.62 5.50
CA ILE A 106 6.39 -3.05 6.42
C ILE A 106 5.88 -3.08 7.86
N GLN A 107 4.66 -2.61 8.08
CA GLN A 107 4.10 -2.49 9.42
C GLN A 107 3.74 -3.85 10.00
N ALA A 108 3.17 -4.78 9.21
CA ALA A 108 2.89 -6.14 9.68
C ALA A 108 4.17 -6.85 10.14
N THR A 109 5.28 -6.64 9.43
CA THR A 109 6.55 -7.22 9.84
C THR A 109 7.08 -6.52 11.11
N LEU A 110 6.89 -5.20 11.23
CA LEU A 110 7.34 -4.43 12.38
C LEU A 110 6.60 -4.83 13.67
N ILE A 111 5.29 -5.08 13.58
CA ILE A 111 4.51 -5.53 14.74
C ILE A 111 4.96 -6.92 15.19
N VAL A 112 5.19 -7.86 14.28
CA VAL A 112 5.71 -9.20 14.63
C VAL A 112 7.04 -9.09 15.37
N LEU A 113 7.94 -8.23 14.89
CA LEU A 113 9.25 -8.00 15.51
C LEU A 113 9.12 -7.33 16.89
N LEU A 114 8.26 -6.33 17.03
CA LEU A 114 8.00 -5.66 18.31
C LEU A 114 7.37 -6.62 19.33
N THR A 115 6.41 -7.45 18.89
CA THR A 115 5.77 -8.47 19.72
C THR A 115 6.79 -9.52 20.16
N TYR A 116 7.63 -10.01 19.24
CA TYR A 116 8.73 -10.91 19.59
C TYR A 116 9.62 -10.32 20.68
N PHE A 117 10.14 -9.09 20.48
CA PHE A 117 11.02 -8.46 21.47
C PHE A 117 10.35 -8.18 22.81
N CYS A 118 9.05 -7.88 22.79
CA CYS A 118 8.28 -7.69 24.01
C CYS A 118 8.26 -8.96 24.86
N TYR A 119 8.13 -10.14 24.24
CA TYR A 119 8.08 -11.43 24.93
C TYR A 119 9.47 -12.03 25.22
N SER A 120 10.39 -12.01 24.26
CA SER A 120 11.71 -12.65 24.39
C SER A 120 12.68 -11.83 25.24
N HIS A 121 12.62 -10.49 25.16
CA HIS A 121 13.58 -9.59 25.81
C HIS A 121 12.93 -8.32 26.39
N PRO A 122 12.00 -8.44 27.36
CA PRO A 122 11.20 -7.32 27.86
C PRO A 122 12.04 -6.15 28.42
N LEU A 123 13.16 -6.45 29.09
CA LEU A 123 14.06 -5.41 29.63
C LEU A 123 14.78 -4.62 28.53
N LYS A 124 15.27 -5.30 27.48
CA LYS A 124 15.87 -4.65 26.30
C LYS A 124 14.81 -3.85 25.55
N TYR A 125 13.62 -4.43 25.37
CA TYR A 125 12.48 -3.79 24.71
C TYR A 125 12.15 -2.44 25.36
N ARG A 126 11.97 -2.42 26.69
CA ARG A 126 11.67 -1.19 27.44
C ARG A 126 12.75 -0.11 27.30
N LYS A 127 14.02 -0.49 27.14
CA LYS A 127 15.15 0.44 27.00
C LYS A 127 15.28 0.98 25.57
N ILE A 128 15.04 0.14 24.56
CA ILE A 128 15.23 0.49 23.15
C ILE A 128 14.00 1.22 22.60
N PHE A 129 12.81 0.71 22.86
CA PHE A 129 11.56 1.15 22.24
C PHE A 129 10.79 2.08 23.19
N SER A 130 11.02 3.38 23.04
CA SER A 130 10.15 4.40 23.65
C SER A 130 8.98 4.72 22.71
N PRO A 131 7.80 5.13 23.22
CA PRO A 131 6.65 5.46 22.38
C PRO A 131 6.96 6.46 21.25
N ARG A 132 7.83 7.44 21.53
CA ARG A 132 8.30 8.43 20.54
C ARG A 132 9.12 7.79 19.42
N LYS A 133 10.02 6.87 19.76
CA LYS A 133 10.84 6.15 18.76
C LYS A 133 9.98 5.25 17.90
N ILE A 134 9.04 4.53 18.51
CA ILE A 134 8.14 3.65 17.75
C ILE A 134 7.28 4.46 16.78
N PHE A 135 6.72 5.59 17.24
CA PHE A 135 5.99 6.50 16.37
C PHE A 135 6.85 7.03 15.22
N ALA A 136 8.10 7.43 15.49
CA ALA A 136 9.04 7.82 14.45
C ALA A 136 9.31 6.69 13.44
N THR A 137 9.41 5.43 13.89
CA THR A 137 9.55 4.28 12.99
C THR A 137 8.35 4.11 12.07
N PHE A 138 7.13 4.31 12.57
CA PHE A 138 5.92 4.29 11.72
C PHE A 138 5.95 5.40 10.67
N LEU A 139 6.27 6.64 11.05
CA LEU A 139 6.37 7.76 10.11
C LEU A 139 7.44 7.53 9.04
N ILE A 140 8.58 6.94 9.41
CA ILE A 140 9.63 6.56 8.46
C ILE A 140 9.11 5.49 7.49
N GLY A 141 8.33 4.52 7.99
CA GLY A 141 7.65 3.53 7.15
C GLY A 141 6.68 4.15 6.15
N ASP A 142 5.85 5.11 6.59
CA ASP A 142 4.93 5.86 5.73
C ASP A 142 5.69 6.63 4.63
N PHE A 143 6.80 7.26 5.00
CA PHE A 143 7.66 7.96 4.05
C PHE A 143 8.26 7.01 3.00
N PHE A 144 8.78 5.85 3.41
CA PHE A 144 9.31 4.86 2.46
C PHE A 144 8.22 4.27 1.57
N ALA A 145 7.02 4.03 2.09
CA ALA A 145 5.90 3.56 1.30
C ALA A 145 5.47 4.59 0.24
N LEU A 146 5.46 5.88 0.60
CA LEU A 146 5.18 6.95 -0.35
C LEU A 146 6.26 7.04 -1.45
N LEU A 147 7.54 6.96 -1.07
CA LEU A 147 8.64 6.93 -2.04
C LEU A 147 8.55 5.72 -2.98
N ALA A 148 8.19 4.55 -2.46
CA ALA A 148 7.97 3.35 -3.27
C ALA A 148 6.83 3.55 -4.27
N ALA A 149 5.72 4.18 -3.85
CA ALA A 149 4.60 4.49 -4.74
C ALA A 149 4.97 5.50 -5.84
N ILE A 150 5.74 6.53 -5.51
CA ILE A 150 6.25 7.50 -6.50
C ILE A 150 7.11 6.79 -7.54
N ASN A 151 8.02 5.90 -7.12
CA ASN A 151 8.85 5.13 -8.05
C ASN A 151 7.99 4.26 -8.97
N VAL A 152 6.97 3.58 -8.44
CA VAL A 152 6.05 2.78 -9.26
C VAL A 152 5.31 3.63 -10.29
N PHE A 153 4.93 4.86 -9.95
CA PHE A 153 4.26 5.76 -10.89
C PHE A 153 5.16 6.05 -12.10
N PHE A 154 6.42 6.39 -11.85
CA PHE A 154 7.40 6.61 -12.93
C PHE A 154 7.66 5.33 -13.74
N GLU A 155 7.72 4.18 -13.08
CA GLU A 155 7.86 2.89 -13.78
C GLU A 155 6.65 2.57 -14.66
N ARG A 156 5.42 2.94 -14.28
CA ARG A 156 4.23 2.70 -15.11
C ARG A 156 4.08 3.70 -16.25
N THR A 157 4.55 4.92 -16.05
CA THR A 157 4.42 6.01 -17.03
C THR A 157 5.62 6.11 -17.98
N TYR A 158 6.61 5.22 -17.86
CA TYR A 158 7.85 5.29 -18.64
C TYR A 158 7.66 5.37 -20.16
N LEU A 159 6.67 4.63 -20.70
CA LEU A 159 6.32 4.65 -22.13
C LEU A 159 5.79 6.01 -22.58
N HIS A 160 5.10 6.74 -21.70
CA HIS A 160 4.48 8.02 -22.03
C HIS A 160 5.49 9.16 -21.99
N PHE A 161 6.53 9.03 -21.17
CA PHE A 161 7.60 10.02 -21.03
C PHE A 161 8.80 9.78 -21.95
N ASN A 162 8.79 8.71 -22.77
CA ASN A 162 9.93 8.30 -23.60
C ASN A 162 11.25 8.23 -22.79
N TYR A 163 11.18 7.73 -21.56
CA TYR A 163 12.37 7.62 -20.71
C TYR A 163 13.35 6.59 -21.27
N ASN A 164 14.65 6.88 -21.12
CA ASN A 164 15.70 5.92 -21.42
C ASN A 164 15.57 4.69 -20.50
N THR A 165 15.69 3.49 -21.08
CA THR A 165 15.62 2.20 -20.35
C THR A 165 16.61 2.10 -19.19
N VAL A 166 17.70 2.86 -19.22
CA VAL A 166 18.68 2.98 -18.13
C VAL A 166 18.05 3.59 -16.87
N ILE A 167 17.23 4.63 -17.03
CA ILE A 167 16.56 5.33 -15.91
C ILE A 167 15.53 4.39 -15.27
N LEU A 168 14.79 3.63 -16.09
CA LEU A 168 13.85 2.62 -15.60
C LEU A 168 14.55 1.55 -14.77
N LYS A 169 15.68 1.01 -15.25
CA LYS A 169 16.48 0.04 -14.49
C LYS A 169 16.98 0.62 -13.17
N ALA A 170 17.43 1.87 -13.15
CA ALA A 170 17.86 2.54 -11.93
C ALA A 170 16.71 2.68 -10.91
N GLN A 171 15.50 3.06 -11.34
CA GLN A 171 14.31 3.15 -10.48
C GLN A 171 13.93 1.81 -9.87
N ILE A 172 13.96 0.73 -10.67
CA ILE A 172 13.70 -0.62 -10.19
C ILE A 172 14.72 -1.03 -9.13
N ILE A 173 16.01 -0.77 -9.36
CA ILE A 173 17.08 -1.06 -8.39
C ILE A 173 16.88 -0.27 -7.10
N VAL A 174 16.52 1.01 -7.19
CA VAL A 174 16.21 1.84 -6.01
C VAL A 174 15.05 1.26 -5.22
N ARG A 175 13.94 0.90 -5.88
CA ARG A 175 12.79 0.27 -5.20
C ARG A 175 13.20 -1.02 -4.50
N LEU A 176 13.90 -1.92 -5.20
CA LEU A 176 14.36 -3.18 -4.62
C LEU A 176 15.29 -2.92 -3.42
N THR A 177 16.18 -1.93 -3.52
CA THR A 177 17.09 -1.57 -2.43
C THR A 177 16.33 -1.04 -1.21
N VAL A 178 15.27 -0.26 -1.40
CA VAL A 178 14.42 0.21 -0.30
C VAL A 178 13.68 -0.97 0.35
N THR A 179 13.05 -1.84 -0.45
CA THR A 179 12.30 -3.00 0.06
C THR A 179 13.21 -4.00 0.78
N TYR A 180 14.33 -4.39 0.16
CA TYR A 180 15.29 -5.31 0.78
C TYR A 180 16.05 -4.66 1.93
N GLY A 181 16.35 -3.37 1.86
CA GLY A 181 17.01 -2.63 2.94
C GLY A 181 16.18 -2.65 4.22
N LEU A 182 14.86 -2.51 4.09
CA LEU A 182 13.94 -2.68 5.22
C LEU A 182 13.97 -4.11 5.75
N LEU A 183 13.94 -5.12 4.88
CA LEU A 183 13.98 -6.53 5.28
C LEU A 183 15.31 -6.90 5.98
N ILE A 184 16.44 -6.42 5.45
CA ILE A 184 17.78 -6.60 6.04
C ILE A 184 17.87 -5.90 7.39
N LEU A 185 17.39 -4.66 7.49
CA LEU A 185 17.35 -3.92 8.76
C LEU A 185 16.59 -4.72 9.81
N MET A 186 15.46 -5.31 9.45
CA MET A 186 14.66 -6.17 10.33
C MET A 186 15.42 -7.44 10.73
N PHE A 187 16.11 -8.08 9.78
CA PHE A 187 16.93 -9.25 10.04
C PHE A 187 18.10 -8.95 10.98
N VAL A 188 18.77 -7.81 10.79
CA VAL A 188 19.86 -7.35 11.67
C VAL A 188 19.35 -7.07 13.08
N PHE A 189 18.19 -6.42 13.22
CA PHE A 189 17.59 -6.25 14.54
C PHE A 189 17.25 -7.58 15.19
N TYR A 190 16.74 -8.56 14.43
CA TYR A 190 16.42 -9.90 14.93
C TYR A 190 17.68 -10.65 15.43
N PHE A 191 18.75 -10.73 14.62
CA PHE A 191 19.92 -11.55 14.96
C PHE A 191 20.90 -10.87 15.93
N LYS A 192 21.02 -9.54 15.92
CA LYS A 192 21.98 -8.82 16.78
C LYS A 192 21.54 -8.73 18.25
N VAL A 193 20.29 -9.08 18.56
CA VAL A 193 19.77 -9.04 19.93
C VAL A 193 19.96 -10.36 20.68
N ASN A 194 20.24 -11.45 19.97
CA ASN A 194 20.79 -12.68 20.54
C ASN A 194 22.26 -12.48 20.91
#